data_AF-A0A954VIT9-F1
#
_entry.id   AF-A0A954VIT9-F1
#
_cell.length_a   1.000
_cell.length_b   1.000
_cell.length_c   1.000
_cell.angle_alpha   90.00
_cell.angle_beta   90.00
_cell.angle_gamma   90.00
#
_symmetry.space_group_name_H-M   'P 1'
#
loop_
_entity.id
_entity.type
_entity.pdbx_description
1 polymer ?
#
loop_
_entity_poly.entity_id
_entity_poly.type
_entity_poly.pdbx_seq_one_letter_code
_entity_poly.pdbx_strand_id
1 'polypeptide(L)'
;MTRAITISVIFLMMLAACARAQDEAVTQVASQPWLYQDLQVGHETPGLVVTPVNQILTPEGIQVPLDGLRPQVVALSPDQRLLVTSGKTSSLIVIDPATGKILQSVELPSLQQTRPIEPVSENILKPDQRAQVSYTGLIFSPDGQNLFLSDVNGSIKVFRVHEGKIYSSHSIILPPADAPRRSEEIPSGLAIAADGKTLYVCGNLSNQLLEINLEKGETTRVFPVGVAPYDVVLADGVAIVSNWGGRRAEPGDLTGPAGRGTVVRVDSERHIAAEGSVTFIDLNSGQVLAEILTGLHASDLEISPDRRFVVCANAGSDNLSVIDIAKRTIIDTIWAKPNPSELFGATPNAITISPDGNKLYLANGTHNSIAVIEVDFDEPGEHEFEGLIPVGWFPGALVLDSQRNQLCVANIKGLPMSPKARDGTEGFNSHHYSGSLSIVPIPDKSRLQGLTLIAARNMSEPAIAQALQPPRENQLSRPVPERIGEPSQIKHVVYIIKENRTYDQVFGALEEGNGHSQLCIFGKDITPNFHKLAAEFGLLDNTYCAGILSADGHQWSTTAISTDYMEKSFAGFPRSYPDGMDIDDVDALAYSPAGFIWDNAKSHGVTMRNYGEFMIPEVRWRDASRRGT
;
A
#
# COMPACT_ATOMS: atom_id res chain seq x y z
N MET A 1 31.67 -45.87 -20.73
CA MET A 1 30.97 -44.77 -21.41
C MET A 1 29.45 -44.97 -21.46
N THR A 2 28.82 -45.65 -20.48
CA THR A 2 27.39 -46.03 -20.58
C THR A 2 26.63 -45.91 -19.26
N ARG A 3 27.06 -44.98 -18.38
CA ARG A 3 26.35 -44.63 -17.13
C ARG A 3 26.14 -43.12 -16.91
N ALA A 4 26.65 -42.26 -17.79
CA ALA A 4 26.56 -40.80 -17.67
C ALA A 4 25.46 -40.15 -18.52
N ILE A 5 24.79 -40.91 -19.41
CA ILE A 5 23.80 -40.36 -20.35
C ILE A 5 22.36 -40.58 -19.84
N THR A 6 22.12 -41.57 -18.98
CA THR A 6 20.76 -41.91 -18.52
C THR A 6 20.30 -41.05 -17.32
N ILE A 7 21.22 -40.48 -16.54
CA ILE A 7 20.87 -39.62 -15.38
C ILE A 7 20.60 -38.17 -15.83
N SER A 8 21.27 -37.66 -16.88
CA SER A 8 21.03 -36.31 -17.40
C SER A 8 19.71 -36.17 -18.17
N VAL A 9 19.20 -37.23 -18.80
CA VAL A 9 17.93 -37.17 -19.56
C VAL A 9 16.70 -37.27 -18.65
N ILE A 10 16.79 -38.00 -17.53
CA ILE A 10 15.69 -38.10 -16.55
C ILE A 10 15.57 -36.82 -15.71
N PHE A 11 16.69 -36.15 -15.40
CA PHE A 11 16.68 -34.86 -14.70
C PHE A 11 16.19 -33.71 -15.61
N LEU A 12 16.51 -33.73 -16.91
CA LEU A 12 15.99 -32.76 -17.89
C LEU A 12 14.49 -32.96 -18.17
N MET A 13 13.98 -34.19 -18.12
CA MET A 13 12.55 -34.49 -18.27
C MET A 13 11.73 -34.18 -17.01
N MET A 14 12.29 -34.32 -15.80
CA MET A 14 11.60 -33.92 -14.55
C MET A 14 11.58 -32.39 -14.35
N LEU A 15 12.63 -31.67 -14.73
CA LEU A 15 12.63 -30.19 -14.73
C LEU A 15 11.70 -29.61 -15.81
N ALA A 16 11.64 -30.23 -17.00
CA ALA A 16 10.68 -29.86 -18.03
C ALA A 16 9.24 -30.24 -17.67
N ALA A 17 9.01 -31.26 -16.82
CA ALA A 17 7.68 -31.67 -16.38
C ALA A 17 7.15 -30.84 -15.20
N CYS A 18 8.00 -30.36 -14.28
CA CYS A 18 7.58 -29.39 -13.26
C CYS A 18 7.34 -27.99 -13.85
N ALA A 19 8.22 -27.53 -14.76
CA ALA A 19 8.02 -26.26 -15.47
C ALA A 19 6.81 -26.33 -16.43
N ARG A 20 6.59 -27.46 -17.12
CA ARG A 20 5.35 -27.68 -17.90
C ARG A 20 4.12 -27.88 -17.04
N ALA A 21 4.19 -28.41 -15.82
CA ALA A 21 2.99 -28.56 -14.99
C ALA A 21 2.52 -27.20 -14.44
N GLN A 22 3.44 -26.29 -14.12
CA GLN A 22 3.10 -24.90 -13.79
C GLN A 22 2.68 -24.13 -15.05
N ASP A 23 3.37 -24.27 -16.19
CA ASP A 23 2.95 -23.64 -17.44
C ASP A 23 1.64 -24.22 -17.98
N GLU A 24 1.34 -25.52 -17.89
CA GLU A 24 0.08 -26.11 -18.38
C GLU A 24 -1.08 -25.83 -17.43
N ALA A 25 -0.87 -25.77 -16.11
CA ALA A 25 -1.91 -25.31 -15.18
C ALA A 25 -2.22 -23.83 -15.40
N VAL A 26 -1.21 -22.97 -15.54
CA VAL A 26 -1.37 -21.54 -15.84
C VAL A 26 -1.91 -21.31 -17.26
N THR A 27 -1.58 -22.16 -18.24
CA THR A 27 -2.06 -22.08 -19.63
C THR A 27 -3.47 -22.68 -19.80
N GLN A 28 -3.85 -23.71 -19.05
CA GLN A 28 -5.24 -24.19 -18.99
C GLN A 28 -6.15 -23.17 -18.31
N VAL A 29 -5.71 -22.60 -17.19
CA VAL A 29 -6.42 -21.54 -16.46
C VAL A 29 -6.58 -20.28 -17.32
N ALA A 30 -5.53 -19.93 -18.08
CA ALA A 30 -5.51 -18.81 -19.03
C ALA A 30 -6.50 -18.89 -20.20
N SER A 31 -7.05 -20.08 -20.50
CA SER A 31 -7.85 -20.32 -21.71
C SER A 31 -9.37 -20.26 -21.50
N GLN A 32 -9.86 -20.11 -20.25
CA GLN A 32 -11.29 -20.11 -19.94
C GLN A 32 -11.67 -19.06 -18.89
N PRO A 33 -12.18 -17.87 -19.29
CA PRO A 33 -12.58 -16.82 -18.34
C PRO A 33 -13.74 -17.23 -17.41
N TRP A 34 -14.46 -18.31 -17.72
CA TRP A 34 -15.60 -18.82 -16.94
C TRP A 34 -15.19 -19.74 -15.78
N LEU A 35 -13.94 -20.24 -15.76
CA LEU A 35 -13.48 -21.21 -14.76
C LEU A 35 -13.30 -20.60 -13.36
N TYR A 36 -13.26 -19.27 -13.26
CA TYR A 36 -13.03 -18.54 -12.01
C TYR A 36 -14.29 -18.39 -11.15
N GLN A 37 -15.48 -18.70 -11.67
CA GLN A 37 -16.73 -18.62 -10.89
C GLN A 37 -16.80 -19.65 -9.76
N ASP A 38 -16.02 -20.73 -9.85
CA ASP A 38 -16.00 -21.81 -8.87
C ASP A 38 -14.86 -21.67 -7.84
N LEU A 39 -13.95 -20.69 -7.99
CA LEU A 39 -12.87 -20.50 -7.02
C LEU A 39 -13.36 -19.77 -5.77
N GLN A 40 -12.85 -20.16 -4.62
CA GLN A 40 -13.15 -19.54 -3.34
C GLN A 40 -12.00 -18.64 -2.90
N VAL A 41 -12.31 -17.62 -2.12
CA VAL A 41 -11.28 -16.77 -1.52
C VAL A 41 -10.41 -17.62 -0.59
N GLY A 42 -9.09 -17.58 -0.81
CA GLY A 42 -8.15 -18.42 -0.08
C GLY A 42 -7.02 -18.95 -0.95
N HIS A 43 -6.27 -19.87 -0.37
CA HIS A 43 -5.21 -20.62 -1.05
C HIS A 43 -5.85 -21.83 -1.75
N GLU A 44 -5.98 -21.75 -3.07
CA GLU A 44 -6.59 -22.82 -3.88
C GLU A 44 -5.59 -23.94 -4.14
N THR A 45 -4.37 -23.56 -4.56
CA THR A 45 -3.24 -24.46 -4.79
C THR A 45 -1.94 -23.75 -4.44
N PRO A 46 -0.81 -24.48 -4.26
CA PRO A 46 0.47 -23.83 -4.03
C PRO A 46 0.80 -22.82 -5.15
N GLY A 47 0.87 -21.53 -4.78
CA GLY A 47 1.18 -20.44 -5.71
C GLY A 47 -0.04 -19.81 -6.41
N LEU A 48 -1.28 -20.21 -6.07
CA LEU A 48 -2.50 -19.55 -6.51
C LEU A 48 -3.35 -19.17 -5.30
N VAL A 49 -3.55 -17.86 -5.12
CA VAL A 49 -4.39 -17.30 -4.06
C VAL A 49 -5.48 -16.45 -4.67
N VAL A 50 -6.72 -16.66 -4.26
CA VAL A 50 -7.85 -15.78 -4.61
C VAL A 50 -8.07 -14.81 -3.47
N THR A 51 -8.05 -13.52 -3.78
CA THR A 51 -8.22 -12.46 -2.78
C THR A 51 -9.70 -12.13 -2.58
N PRO A 52 -10.08 -11.55 -1.42
CA PRO A 52 -11.43 -11.07 -1.15
C PRO A 52 -11.88 -9.87 -2.01
N VAL A 53 -11.07 -9.46 -2.99
CA VAL A 53 -11.41 -8.43 -3.99
C VAL A 53 -11.50 -9.01 -5.40
N ASN A 54 -11.71 -10.33 -5.51
CA ASN A 54 -11.88 -11.05 -6.77
C ASN A 54 -10.67 -10.89 -7.73
N GLN A 55 -9.47 -10.83 -7.15
CA GLN A 55 -8.20 -10.89 -7.88
C GLN A 55 -7.48 -12.19 -7.54
N ILE A 56 -6.60 -12.62 -8.43
CA ILE A 56 -5.77 -13.81 -8.26
C ILE A 56 -4.32 -13.38 -8.06
N LEU A 57 -3.61 -14.08 -7.21
CA LEU A 57 -2.18 -13.92 -7.01
C LEU A 57 -1.48 -15.16 -7.53
N THR A 58 -0.66 -14.98 -8.57
CA THR A 58 0.31 -15.96 -9.06
C THR A 58 1.69 -15.31 -9.14
N PRO A 59 2.29 -15.01 -7.98
CA PRO A 59 3.50 -14.19 -7.93
C PRO A 59 4.71 -14.91 -8.54
N GLU A 60 5.50 -14.17 -9.32
CA GLU A 60 6.74 -14.66 -9.91
C GLU A 60 7.86 -14.74 -8.86
N GLY A 61 8.81 -15.67 -9.05
CA GLY A 61 10.00 -15.77 -8.22
C GLY A 61 9.77 -16.39 -6.85
N ILE A 62 10.74 -16.21 -5.94
CA ILE A 62 10.70 -16.80 -4.60
C ILE A 62 9.75 -15.97 -3.73
N GLN A 63 8.77 -16.64 -3.13
CA GLN A 63 7.88 -16.02 -2.15
C GLN A 63 8.33 -16.37 -0.74
N VAL A 64 8.56 -15.35 0.08
CA VAL A 64 8.92 -15.47 1.50
C VAL A 64 7.70 -15.07 2.34
N PRO A 65 6.93 -16.02 2.90
CA PRO A 65 5.79 -15.68 3.75
C PRO A 65 6.26 -15.04 5.05
N LEU A 66 5.55 -13.99 5.48
CA LEU A 66 5.84 -13.22 6.68
C LEU A 66 4.59 -13.19 7.57
N ASP A 67 4.26 -14.34 8.15
CA ASP A 67 3.09 -14.50 9.01
C ASP A 67 3.17 -13.59 10.23
N GLY A 68 2.09 -12.86 10.50
CA GLY A 68 2.00 -11.87 11.57
C GLY A 68 2.50 -10.47 11.18
N LEU A 69 3.13 -10.31 10.02
CA LEU A 69 3.72 -9.04 9.57
C LEU A 69 3.04 -8.52 8.31
N ARG A 70 2.75 -7.21 8.28
CA ARG A 70 2.45 -6.46 7.05
C ARG A 70 3.72 -5.69 6.67
N PRO A 71 4.60 -6.19 5.79
CA PRO A 71 5.87 -5.55 5.50
C PRO A 71 5.62 -4.30 4.64
N GLN A 72 6.00 -3.13 5.15
CA GLN A 72 5.75 -1.84 4.49
C GLN A 72 7.01 -1.25 3.86
N VAL A 73 8.18 -1.71 4.29
CA VAL A 73 9.48 -1.19 3.90
C VAL A 73 10.42 -2.35 3.60
N VAL A 74 11.34 -2.14 2.67
CA VAL A 74 12.43 -3.07 2.37
C VAL A 74 13.70 -2.27 2.07
N ALA A 75 14.84 -2.75 2.57
CA ALA A 75 16.14 -2.14 2.33
C ALA A 75 17.18 -3.22 2.05
N LEU A 76 18.07 -2.94 1.10
CA LEU A 76 19.20 -3.78 0.76
C LEU A 76 20.48 -3.13 1.31
N SER A 77 21.35 -3.91 1.95
CA SER A 77 22.63 -3.41 2.43
C SER A 77 23.50 -2.92 1.26
N PRO A 78 24.41 -1.94 1.45
CA PRO A 78 25.26 -1.43 0.37
C PRO A 78 26.09 -2.50 -0.35
N ASP A 79 26.47 -3.57 0.36
CA ASP A 79 27.18 -4.73 -0.20
C ASP A 79 26.25 -5.79 -0.82
N GLN A 80 24.93 -5.58 -0.76
CA GLN A 80 23.85 -6.43 -1.26
C GLN A 80 23.85 -7.86 -0.69
N ARG A 81 24.28 -7.99 0.58
CA ARG A 81 24.29 -9.28 1.30
C ARG A 81 23.12 -9.46 2.26
N LEU A 82 22.53 -8.37 2.74
CA LEU A 82 21.41 -8.40 3.69
C LEU A 82 20.22 -7.66 3.09
N LEU A 83 19.10 -8.35 3.00
CA LEU A 83 17.80 -7.75 2.74
C LEU A 83 17.06 -7.61 4.06
N VAL A 84 16.49 -6.45 4.34
CA VAL A 84 15.80 -6.19 5.61
C VAL A 84 14.42 -5.64 5.33
N THR A 85 13.42 -6.11 6.08
CA THR A 85 12.05 -5.60 6.02
C THR A 85 11.47 -5.43 7.42
N SER A 86 10.48 -4.54 7.55
CA SER A 86 9.68 -4.35 8.76
C SER A 86 8.31 -3.77 8.38
N GLY A 87 7.44 -3.61 9.36
CA GLY A 87 6.09 -3.12 9.14
C GLY A 87 5.25 -3.13 10.41
N LYS A 88 4.04 -3.71 10.34
CA LYS A 88 3.07 -3.79 11.45
C LYS A 88 3.45 -4.81 12.55
N THR A 89 4.72 -4.87 12.96
CA THR A 89 5.24 -5.61 14.12
C THR A 89 6.40 -4.85 14.76
N SER A 90 6.75 -5.22 15.99
CA SER A 90 7.89 -4.65 16.71
C SER A 90 9.21 -5.36 16.43
N SER A 91 9.43 -5.73 15.16
CA SER A 91 10.65 -6.44 14.74
C SER A 91 11.10 -6.07 13.32
N LEU A 92 12.40 -6.18 13.09
CA LEU A 92 13.02 -6.26 11.76
C LEU A 92 13.22 -7.72 11.39
N ILE A 93 12.96 -8.07 10.14
CA ILE A 93 13.25 -9.38 9.58
C ILE A 93 14.43 -9.23 8.62
N VAL A 94 15.52 -9.94 8.90
CA VAL A 94 16.74 -9.97 8.07
C VAL A 94 16.72 -11.23 7.22
N ILE A 95 16.96 -11.10 5.93
CA ILE A 95 16.73 -12.11 4.91
C ILE A 95 17.96 -12.18 4.00
N ASP A 96 18.31 -13.39 3.58
CA ASP A 96 19.28 -13.60 2.51
C ASP A 96 18.62 -13.29 1.15
N PRO A 97 19.05 -12.23 0.44
CA PRO A 97 18.44 -11.86 -0.84
C PRO A 97 18.59 -12.95 -1.92
N ALA A 98 19.57 -13.84 -1.82
CA ALA A 98 19.76 -14.90 -2.82
C ALA A 98 18.75 -16.03 -2.70
N THR A 99 18.32 -16.35 -1.47
CA THR A 99 17.56 -17.56 -1.16
C THR A 99 16.18 -17.28 -0.57
N GLY A 100 15.92 -16.06 -0.11
CA GLY A 100 14.72 -15.73 0.66
C GLY A 100 14.72 -16.29 2.09
N LYS A 101 15.82 -16.90 2.53
CA LYS A 101 15.92 -17.46 3.88
C LYS A 101 15.94 -16.35 4.93
N ILE A 102 15.03 -16.42 5.90
CA ILE A 102 15.08 -15.57 7.09
C ILE A 102 16.33 -15.93 7.91
N LEU A 103 17.20 -14.95 8.10
CA LEU A 103 18.45 -15.04 8.83
C LEU A 103 18.29 -14.62 10.29
N GLN A 104 17.53 -13.55 10.55
CA GLN A 104 17.29 -13.02 11.90
C GLN A 104 15.89 -12.40 12.01
N SER A 105 15.35 -12.41 13.23
CA SER A 105 14.31 -11.48 13.68
C SER A 105 14.95 -10.62 14.77
N VAL A 106 14.96 -9.30 14.60
CA VAL A 106 15.64 -8.36 15.49
C VAL A 106 14.61 -7.43 16.12
N GLU A 107 14.49 -7.46 17.44
CA GLU A 107 13.54 -6.64 18.19
C GLU A 107 13.88 -5.14 18.12
N LEU A 108 12.87 -4.27 18.10
CA LEU A 108 13.10 -2.83 18.05
C LEU A 108 13.60 -2.28 19.41
N PRO A 109 14.60 -1.36 19.41
CA PRO A 109 15.14 -0.80 20.64
C PRO A 109 14.11 0.03 21.42
N SER A 110 14.20 0.00 22.74
CA SER A 110 13.33 0.76 23.64
C SER A 110 13.51 2.27 23.48
N LEU A 111 12.43 3.02 23.68
CA LEU A 111 12.44 4.50 23.75
C LEU A 111 13.27 5.03 24.92
N GLN A 112 13.47 4.23 25.98
CA GLN A 112 14.31 4.62 27.12
C GLN A 112 15.80 4.41 26.82
N GLN A 113 16.14 3.59 25.81
CA GLN A 113 17.52 3.37 25.38
C GLN A 113 17.89 4.43 24.34
N THR A 114 18.37 5.59 24.78
CA THR A 114 18.71 6.72 23.90
C THR A 114 20.20 6.86 23.59
N ARG A 115 21.02 5.93 24.08
CA ARG A 115 22.46 5.88 23.82
C ARG A 115 22.86 4.56 23.18
N PRO A 116 23.86 4.54 22.29
CA PRO A 116 24.33 3.28 21.73
C PRO A 116 24.78 2.30 22.81
N ILE A 117 24.39 1.04 22.65
CA ILE A 117 24.91 -0.08 23.43
C ILE A 117 25.70 -1.02 22.53
N GLU A 118 26.65 -1.73 23.13
CA GLU A 118 27.32 -2.84 22.47
C GLU A 118 26.34 -3.99 22.23
N PRO A 119 26.58 -4.85 21.21
CA PRO A 119 25.76 -6.03 20.97
C PRO A 119 25.66 -6.89 22.25
N VAL A 120 24.47 -6.94 22.84
CA VAL A 120 24.17 -7.77 24.02
C VAL A 120 23.20 -8.88 23.62
N SER A 121 23.13 -9.94 24.44
CA SER A 121 22.15 -11.01 24.26
C SER A 121 20.71 -10.45 24.32
N GLU A 122 19.84 -10.95 23.45
CA GLU A 122 18.41 -10.61 23.38
C GLU A 122 17.70 -10.71 24.74
N ASN A 123 18.13 -11.64 25.60
CA ASN A 123 17.56 -11.85 26.94
C ASN A 123 17.76 -10.66 27.91
N ILE A 124 18.61 -9.70 27.58
CA ILE A 124 18.91 -8.52 28.40
C ILE A 124 18.17 -7.28 27.87
N LEU A 125 17.70 -7.32 26.62
CA LEU A 125 17.00 -6.21 26.00
C LEU A 125 15.59 -6.06 26.58
N LYS A 126 15.16 -4.80 26.73
CA LYS A 126 13.77 -4.44 27.00
C LYS A 126 13.21 -3.85 25.71
N PRO A 127 12.71 -4.67 24.78
CA PRO A 127 12.30 -4.18 23.46
C PRO A 127 11.04 -3.32 23.54
N ASP A 128 10.87 -2.46 22.53
CA ASP A 128 9.65 -1.66 22.37
C ASP A 128 8.57 -2.48 21.66
N GLN A 129 7.69 -3.13 22.44
CA GLN A 129 6.60 -3.95 21.91
C GLN A 129 5.45 -3.17 21.25
N ARG A 130 5.54 -1.83 21.22
CA ARG A 130 4.55 -0.97 20.56
C ARG A 130 5.12 -0.26 19.34
N ALA A 131 6.44 -0.24 19.17
CA ALA A 131 7.08 0.33 18.00
C ALA A 131 6.70 -0.46 16.75
N GLN A 132 6.38 0.28 15.70
CA GLN A 132 6.00 -0.25 14.39
C GLN A 132 6.44 0.77 13.34
N VAL A 133 6.70 0.30 12.11
CA VAL A 133 6.99 1.21 10.99
C VAL A 133 5.82 2.16 10.79
N SER A 134 6.12 3.40 10.41
CA SER A 134 5.10 4.38 10.02
C SER A 134 4.52 4.08 8.62
N TYR A 135 4.82 4.90 7.62
CA TYR A 135 4.35 4.75 6.25
C TYR A 135 5.44 4.21 5.31
N THR A 136 6.67 4.68 5.55
CA THR A 136 7.93 4.27 4.90
C THR A 136 9.09 4.58 5.88
N GLY A 137 10.34 4.44 5.45
CA GLY A 137 11.53 4.86 6.22
C GLY A 137 12.31 3.69 6.80
N LEU A 138 13.13 3.04 5.96
CA LEU A 138 14.14 2.06 6.36
C LEU A 138 15.38 2.22 5.47
N ILE A 139 16.51 2.65 6.04
CA ILE A 139 17.73 2.89 5.25
C ILE A 139 18.99 2.42 5.98
N PHE A 140 19.95 1.89 5.22
CA PHE A 140 21.31 1.68 5.71
C PHE A 140 22.12 2.97 5.67
N SER A 141 23.10 3.12 6.55
CA SER A 141 24.15 4.12 6.38
C SER A 141 24.99 3.80 5.13
N PRO A 142 25.64 4.80 4.49
CA PRO A 142 26.41 4.58 3.27
C PRO A 142 27.54 3.56 3.43
N ASP A 143 28.11 3.46 4.63
CA ASP A 143 29.15 2.49 4.99
C ASP A 143 28.59 1.10 5.37
N GLY A 144 27.27 0.94 5.40
CA GLY A 144 26.56 -0.29 5.76
C GLY A 144 26.65 -0.68 7.23
N GLN A 145 27.22 0.17 8.10
CA GLN A 145 27.45 -0.16 9.52
C GLN A 145 26.23 0.09 10.41
N ASN A 146 25.29 0.92 9.97
CA ASN A 146 24.07 1.23 10.71
C ASN A 146 22.84 1.07 9.83
N LEU A 147 21.69 0.87 10.47
CA LEU A 147 20.37 0.83 9.85
C LEU A 147 19.43 1.69 10.69
N PHE A 148 18.59 2.46 10.02
CA PHE A 148 17.65 3.40 10.62
C PHE A 148 16.23 3.06 10.18
N LEU A 149 15.29 3.10 11.13
CA LEU A 149 13.88 2.83 10.87
C LEU A 149 13.01 3.91 11.51
N SER A 150 12.06 4.43 10.74
CA SER A 150 11.04 5.36 11.23
C SER A 150 9.97 4.63 12.01
N ASP A 151 9.87 4.92 13.32
CA ASP A 151 8.82 4.39 14.19
C ASP A 151 7.69 5.40 14.33
N VAL A 152 6.47 4.93 14.06
CA VAL A 152 5.23 5.72 14.08
C VAL A 152 5.01 6.48 15.39
N ASN A 153 5.67 6.10 16.48
CA ASN A 153 5.54 6.73 17.80
C ASN A 153 6.59 7.83 18.09
N GLY A 154 7.07 8.53 17.05
CA GLY A 154 7.90 9.73 17.21
C GLY A 154 9.38 9.44 17.50
N SER A 155 9.91 8.32 16.97
CA SER A 155 11.33 8.00 17.13
C SER A 155 11.94 7.40 15.86
N ILE A 156 13.27 7.49 15.75
CA ILE A 156 14.05 6.70 14.80
C ILE A 156 14.73 5.57 15.57
N LYS A 157 14.45 4.33 15.17
CA LYS A 157 15.12 3.14 15.73
C LYS A 157 16.45 2.93 15.00
N VAL A 158 17.52 2.76 15.77
CA VAL A 158 18.89 2.60 15.26
C VAL A 158 19.40 1.20 15.55
N PHE A 159 20.01 0.59 14.54
CA PHE A 159 20.62 -0.73 14.59
C PHE A 159 22.06 -0.67 14.10
N ARG A 160 22.89 -1.59 14.59
CA ARG A 160 24.27 -1.77 14.16
C ARG A 160 24.40 -3.05 13.36
N VAL A 161 25.19 -2.98 12.30
CA VAL A 161 25.58 -4.12 11.48
C VAL A 161 27.00 -4.52 11.87
N HIS A 162 27.17 -5.76 12.32
CA HIS A 162 28.47 -6.30 12.69
C HIS A 162 28.58 -7.76 12.23
N GLU A 163 29.65 -8.08 11.50
CA GLU A 163 29.91 -9.43 10.98
C GLU A 163 28.71 -10.05 10.21
N GLY A 164 28.02 -9.25 9.41
CA GLY A 164 26.86 -9.69 8.61
C GLY A 164 25.60 -9.97 9.45
N LYS A 165 25.54 -9.48 10.69
CA LYS A 165 24.37 -9.54 11.56
C LYS A 165 23.92 -8.17 12.00
N ILE A 166 22.63 -8.04 12.28
CA ILE A 166 22.01 -6.80 12.77
C ILE A 166 21.69 -6.92 14.26
N TYR A 167 21.97 -5.85 15.01
CA TYR A 167 21.75 -5.74 16.44
C TYR A 167 21.07 -4.42 16.79
N SER A 168 20.06 -4.46 17.65
CA SER A 168 19.40 -3.27 18.19
C SER A 168 20.40 -2.39 18.94
N SER A 169 20.39 -1.08 18.69
CA SER A 169 21.28 -0.12 19.34
C SER A 169 20.52 0.82 20.28
N HIS A 170 19.77 1.77 19.74
CA HIS A 170 19.10 2.80 20.53
C HIS A 170 17.98 3.46 19.73
N SER A 171 17.21 4.34 20.38
CA SER A 171 16.20 5.18 19.74
C SER A 171 16.63 6.65 19.79
N ILE A 172 16.49 7.35 18.67
CA ILE A 172 16.57 8.82 18.60
C ILE A 172 15.14 9.36 18.73
N ILE A 173 14.89 10.16 19.76
CA ILE A 173 13.56 10.73 20.02
C ILE A 173 13.40 12.01 19.21
N LEU A 174 12.29 12.14 18.49
CA LEU A 174 12.00 13.32 17.68
C LEU A 174 11.31 14.41 18.52
N PRO A 175 11.45 15.69 18.12
CA PRO A 175 10.67 16.76 18.71
C PRO A 175 9.16 16.49 18.54
N PRO A 176 8.31 17.03 19.43
CA PRO A 176 6.87 16.99 19.26
C PRO A 176 6.44 17.59 17.91
N ALA A 177 5.38 17.04 17.32
CA ALA A 177 4.85 17.52 16.04
C ALA A 177 4.07 18.84 16.15
N ASP A 178 3.79 19.30 17.37
CA ASP A 178 2.94 20.46 17.67
C ASP A 178 1.54 20.41 17.01
N ALA A 179 1.05 19.21 16.67
CA ALA A 179 -0.25 19.00 16.07
C ALA A 179 -1.37 18.89 17.13
N PRO A 180 -2.59 19.35 16.83
CA PRO A 180 -3.71 19.19 17.76
C PRO A 180 -3.96 17.72 18.08
N ARG A 181 -4.09 17.40 19.39
CA ARG A 181 -4.53 16.09 19.90
C ARG A 181 -3.56 14.92 19.68
N ARG A 182 -2.34 15.18 19.20
CA ARG A 182 -1.24 14.22 19.19
C ARG A 182 0.11 14.95 19.28
N SER A 183 0.89 14.63 20.30
CA SER A 183 2.23 15.22 20.50
C SER A 183 3.31 14.52 19.69
N GLU A 184 3.24 13.20 19.59
CA GLU A 184 4.26 12.35 18.98
C GLU A 184 4.27 12.58 17.46
N GLU A 185 5.46 12.86 16.92
CA GLU A 185 5.69 12.90 15.48
C GLU A 185 5.36 11.56 14.82
N ILE A 186 5.06 11.61 13.53
CA ILE A 186 4.91 10.46 12.65
C ILE A 186 6.07 10.53 11.64
N PRO A 187 7.27 10.02 11.97
CA PRO A 187 8.37 10.02 11.02
C PRO A 187 8.09 9.08 9.86
N SER A 188 8.40 9.49 8.65
CA SER A 188 8.24 8.68 7.42
C SER A 188 9.59 8.52 6.71
N GLY A 189 9.76 9.00 5.49
CA GLY A 189 10.97 8.82 4.70
C GLY A 189 12.23 9.34 5.36
N LEU A 190 13.35 8.72 4.99
CA LEU A 190 14.66 8.92 5.56
C LEU A 190 15.69 9.11 4.46
N ALA A 191 16.57 10.09 4.63
CA ALA A 191 17.76 10.21 3.80
C ALA A 191 18.99 10.52 4.64
N ILE A 192 20.10 9.85 4.37
CA ILE A 192 21.37 10.07 5.05
C ILE A 192 22.32 10.85 4.16
N ALA A 193 22.96 11.88 4.73
CA ALA A 193 24.01 12.61 4.04
C ALA A 193 25.19 11.67 3.74
N ALA A 194 25.93 11.98 2.67
CA ALA A 194 27.05 11.16 2.21
C ALA A 194 28.16 10.98 3.26
N ASP A 195 28.26 11.88 4.24
CA ASP A 195 29.21 11.78 5.35
C ASP A 195 28.80 10.77 6.43
N GLY A 196 27.56 10.25 6.38
CA GLY A 196 27.01 9.31 7.34
C GLY A 196 26.69 9.91 8.72
N LYS A 197 26.75 11.24 8.87
CA LYS A 197 26.61 11.93 10.17
C LYS A 197 25.29 12.68 10.34
N THR A 198 24.63 12.98 9.23
CA THR A 198 23.38 13.75 9.22
C THR A 198 22.27 12.91 8.62
N LEU A 199 21.17 12.77 9.35
CA LEU A 199 19.96 12.10 8.90
C LEU A 199 18.86 13.15 8.69
N TYR A 200 18.22 13.11 7.53
CA TYR A 200 17.03 13.88 7.22
C TYR A 200 15.81 12.98 7.36
N VAL A 201 14.78 13.48 8.04
CA VAL A 201 13.57 12.73 8.40
C VAL A 201 12.35 13.53 8.03
N CYS A 202 11.45 12.96 7.25
CA CYS A 202 10.13 13.54 7.01
C CYS A 202 9.30 13.47 8.30
N GLY A 203 8.99 14.62 8.89
CA GLY A 203 8.02 14.79 9.96
C GLY A 203 6.62 14.90 9.37
N ASN A 204 5.97 13.76 9.17
CA ASN A 204 4.71 13.68 8.43
C ASN A 204 3.60 14.51 9.11
N LEU A 205 3.52 14.48 10.45
CA LEU A 205 2.47 15.19 11.17
C LEU A 205 2.75 16.69 11.29
N SER A 206 4.00 17.08 11.53
CA SER A 206 4.40 18.50 11.63
C SER A 206 4.50 19.23 10.29
N ASN A 207 4.46 18.49 9.16
CA ASN A 207 4.72 19.00 7.82
C ASN A 207 6.14 19.58 7.69
N GLN A 208 7.12 18.95 8.31
CA GLN A 208 8.52 19.43 8.33
C GLN A 208 9.47 18.38 7.79
N LEU A 209 10.61 18.83 7.25
CA LEU A 209 11.81 18.02 7.15
C LEU A 209 12.71 18.31 8.37
N LEU A 210 13.06 17.27 9.12
CA LEU A 210 13.92 17.37 10.29
C LEU A 210 15.34 16.98 9.91
N GLU A 211 16.32 17.80 10.28
CA GLU A 211 17.74 17.45 10.21
C GLU A 211 18.22 16.98 11.57
N ILE A 212 18.83 15.79 11.62
CA ILE A 212 19.29 15.14 12.84
C ILE A 212 20.79 14.90 12.75
N ASN A 213 21.51 15.37 13.77
CA ASN A 213 22.90 15.00 13.97
C ASN A 213 22.96 13.62 14.64
N LEU A 214 23.50 12.63 13.94
CA LEU A 214 23.54 11.23 14.39
C LEU A 214 24.53 10.97 15.53
N GLU A 215 25.55 11.82 15.70
CA GLU A 215 26.50 11.70 16.81
C GLU A 215 25.85 12.12 18.14
N LYS A 216 25.03 13.17 18.10
CA LYS A 216 24.31 13.69 19.28
C LYS A 216 22.94 13.05 19.48
N GLY A 217 22.33 12.52 18.42
CA GLY A 217 20.95 12.05 18.44
C GLY A 217 19.94 13.19 18.63
N GLU A 218 20.23 14.37 18.06
CA GLU A 218 19.45 15.60 18.27
C GLU A 218 19.10 16.26 16.94
N THR A 219 17.88 16.82 16.87
CA THR A 219 17.45 17.65 15.74
C THR A 219 18.18 18.99 15.76
N THR A 220 18.90 19.31 14.69
CA THR A 220 19.70 20.54 14.54
C THR A 220 18.97 21.63 13.80
N ARG A 221 18.18 21.27 12.79
CA ARG A 221 17.39 22.19 11.95
C ARG A 221 16.05 21.57 11.58
N VAL A 222 15.08 22.42 11.25
CA VAL A 222 13.79 22.01 10.70
C VAL A 222 13.46 22.89 9.50
N PHE A 223 12.84 22.31 8.48
CA PHE A 223 12.48 23.00 7.24
C PHE A 223 10.99 22.81 6.95
N PRO A 224 10.23 23.88 6.62
CA PRO A 224 8.84 23.72 6.24
C PRO A 224 8.74 23.05 4.86
N VAL A 225 7.88 22.05 4.75
CA VAL A 225 7.52 21.38 3.49
C VAL A 225 6.00 21.34 3.32
N GLY A 226 5.52 20.69 2.25
CA GLY A 226 4.11 20.45 2.00
C GLY A 226 3.42 19.59 3.06
N VAL A 227 2.16 19.27 2.82
CA VAL A 227 1.29 18.54 3.75
C VAL A 227 1.58 17.04 3.70
N ALA A 228 1.80 16.44 4.88
CA ALA A 228 2.10 15.02 5.06
C ALA A 228 3.30 14.55 4.23
N PRO A 229 4.53 15.04 4.51
CA PRO A 229 5.72 14.61 3.80
C PRO A 229 5.90 13.08 3.88
N TYR A 230 6.10 12.44 2.74
CA TYR A 230 6.15 10.99 2.62
C TYR A 230 7.59 10.50 2.54
N ASP A 231 8.34 10.94 1.53
CA ASP A 231 9.71 10.50 1.30
C ASP A 231 10.68 11.67 1.07
N VAL A 232 11.98 11.41 1.25
CA VAL A 232 13.05 12.39 1.03
C VAL A 232 14.26 11.75 0.36
N VAL A 233 14.80 12.44 -0.65
CA VAL A 233 16.06 12.07 -1.31
C VAL A 233 17.01 13.28 -1.39
N LEU A 234 18.32 13.02 -1.49
CA LEU A 234 19.34 14.07 -1.51
C LEU A 234 20.08 14.13 -2.85
N ALA A 235 20.11 15.30 -3.47
CA ALA A 235 20.83 15.59 -4.71
C ALA A 235 21.64 16.89 -4.57
N ASP A 236 22.97 16.82 -4.69
CA ASP A 236 23.88 17.98 -4.80
C ASP A 236 23.64 19.12 -3.79
N GLY A 237 23.49 18.76 -2.50
CA GLY A 237 23.24 19.73 -1.44
C GLY A 237 21.79 20.22 -1.35
N VAL A 238 20.88 19.58 -2.10
CA VAL A 238 19.44 19.82 -2.05
C VAL A 238 18.75 18.59 -1.45
N ALA A 239 17.83 18.82 -0.51
CA ALA A 239 16.84 17.83 -0.11
C ALA A 239 15.57 18.00 -0.94
N ILE A 240 15.05 16.88 -1.43
CA ILE A 240 13.85 16.81 -2.26
C ILE A 240 12.85 15.96 -1.50
N VAL A 241 11.67 16.51 -1.20
CA VAL A 241 10.69 15.91 -0.29
C VAL A 241 9.35 15.78 -0.99
N SER A 242 8.77 14.58 -1.04
CA SER A 242 7.42 14.36 -1.56
C SER A 242 6.39 14.59 -0.45
N ASN A 243 5.24 15.14 -0.81
CA ASN A 243 4.16 15.47 0.13
C ASN A 243 2.83 14.92 -0.39
N TRP A 244 2.22 14.00 0.37
CA TRP A 244 0.97 13.34 -0.02
C TRP A 244 -0.16 14.32 -0.29
N GLY A 245 -0.29 15.34 0.56
CA GLY A 245 -1.35 16.35 0.49
C GLY A 245 -0.99 17.60 -0.29
N GLY A 246 0.17 17.63 -0.94
CA GLY A 246 0.59 18.77 -1.74
C GLY A 246 0.99 19.99 -0.93
N ARG A 247 0.89 21.17 -1.56
CA ARG A 247 1.29 22.42 -0.91
C ARG A 247 0.40 22.77 0.26
N ARG A 248 0.96 23.53 1.21
CA ARG A 248 0.16 24.09 2.31
C ARG A 248 -0.91 25.03 1.77
N ALA A 249 -2.09 25.00 2.40
CA ALA A 249 -3.21 25.85 2.03
C ALA A 249 -2.90 27.34 2.32
N GLU A 250 -3.34 28.21 1.42
CA GLU A 250 -3.22 29.66 1.50
C GLU A 250 -4.61 30.31 1.67
N PRO A 251 -4.69 31.58 2.11
CA PRO A 251 -5.97 32.29 2.20
C PRO A 251 -6.75 32.27 0.88
N GLY A 252 -7.95 31.70 0.90
CA GLY A 252 -8.82 31.56 -0.27
C GLY A 252 -8.86 30.16 -0.87
N ASP A 253 -7.96 29.26 -0.46
CA ASP A 253 -8.07 27.84 -0.79
C ASP A 253 -9.28 27.20 -0.11
N LEU A 254 -9.92 26.26 -0.82
CA LEU A 254 -10.87 25.34 -0.22
C LEU A 254 -10.09 24.24 0.52
N THR A 255 -10.43 24.02 1.78
CA THR A 255 -9.69 23.08 2.64
C THR A 255 -10.61 22.05 3.27
N GLY A 256 -10.07 20.85 3.49
CA GLY A 256 -10.68 19.79 4.29
C GLY A 256 -9.74 19.32 5.40
N PRO A 257 -10.27 18.65 6.45
CA PRO A 257 -9.44 17.99 7.46
C PRO A 257 -8.55 16.90 6.85
N ALA A 258 -7.34 16.73 7.40
CA ALA A 258 -6.36 15.70 6.99
C ALA A 258 -5.86 14.88 8.19
N GLY A 259 -6.79 14.54 9.10
CA GLY A 259 -6.50 13.88 10.38
C GLY A 259 -5.82 14.79 11.42
N ARG A 260 -5.78 14.33 12.69
CA ARG A 260 -5.20 14.98 13.91
C ARG A 260 -5.08 16.52 13.86
N GLY A 261 -6.14 17.22 13.44
CA GLY A 261 -6.20 18.68 13.43
C GLY A 261 -5.38 19.40 12.36
N THR A 262 -4.90 18.69 11.34
CA THR A 262 -4.28 19.26 10.15
C THR A 262 -5.31 19.48 9.03
N VAL A 263 -4.95 20.30 8.04
CA VAL A 263 -5.80 20.58 6.88
C VAL A 263 -5.02 20.42 5.58
N VAL A 264 -5.75 20.08 4.53
CA VAL A 264 -5.24 19.96 3.16
C VAL A 264 -6.14 20.72 2.21
N ARG A 265 -5.61 21.11 1.05
CA ARG A 265 -6.44 21.62 -0.05
C ARG A 265 -7.30 20.51 -0.61
N VAL A 266 -8.56 20.83 -0.89
CA VAL A 266 -9.50 19.86 -1.45
C VAL A 266 -10.18 20.37 -2.71
N ASP A 267 -10.61 19.45 -3.55
CA ASP A 267 -11.38 19.79 -4.75
C ASP A 267 -12.80 20.27 -4.38
N SER A 268 -13.39 21.09 -5.24
CA SER A 268 -14.70 21.70 -4.97
C SER A 268 -15.90 20.80 -5.19
N GLU A 269 -15.70 19.60 -5.76
CA GLU A 269 -16.79 18.69 -6.11
C GLU A 269 -16.91 17.54 -5.11
N ARG A 270 -15.82 16.83 -4.85
CA ARG A 270 -15.75 15.62 -4.02
C ARG A 270 -15.19 15.88 -2.63
N HIS A 271 -14.54 17.04 -2.42
CA HIS A 271 -13.84 17.38 -1.18
C HIS A 271 -12.73 16.39 -0.78
N ILE A 272 -12.10 15.75 -1.77
CA ILE A 272 -10.91 14.93 -1.59
C ILE A 272 -9.65 15.80 -1.72
N ALA A 273 -8.49 15.31 -1.27
CA ALA A 273 -7.22 16.03 -1.47
C ALA A 273 -7.02 16.40 -2.95
N ALA A 274 -6.58 17.63 -3.21
CA ALA A 274 -6.59 18.20 -4.56
C ALA A 274 -5.31 17.91 -5.38
N GLU A 275 -4.19 17.69 -4.72
CA GLU A 275 -2.87 17.56 -5.34
C GLU A 275 -1.86 16.88 -4.40
N GLY A 276 -0.76 16.38 -4.98
CA GLY A 276 0.50 16.13 -4.28
C GLY A 276 1.52 17.23 -4.60
N SER A 277 2.69 17.20 -3.97
CA SER A 277 3.77 18.13 -4.28
C SER A 277 5.15 17.56 -3.97
N VAL A 278 6.18 18.17 -4.55
CA VAL A 278 7.59 17.93 -4.23
C VAL A 278 8.25 19.25 -3.83
N THR A 279 8.77 19.33 -2.61
CA THR A 279 9.50 20.48 -2.05
C THR A 279 11.01 20.31 -2.23
N PHE A 280 11.69 21.35 -2.72
CA PHE A 280 13.15 21.41 -2.86
C PHE A 280 13.73 22.36 -1.81
N ILE A 281 14.73 21.91 -1.04
CA ILE A 281 15.37 22.68 0.03
C ILE A 281 16.88 22.72 -0.21
N ASP A 282 17.47 23.91 -0.31
CA ASP A 282 18.93 24.05 -0.27
C ASP A 282 19.43 23.83 1.16
N LEU A 283 20.23 22.79 1.36
CA LEU A 283 20.74 22.39 2.67
C LEU A 283 21.81 23.34 3.20
N ASN A 284 22.44 24.13 2.33
CA ASN A 284 23.44 25.12 2.76
C ASN A 284 22.77 26.34 3.38
N SER A 285 21.84 26.98 2.65
CA SER A 285 21.12 28.16 3.15
C SER A 285 19.93 27.83 4.06
N GLY A 286 19.40 26.61 3.96
CA GLY A 286 18.15 26.19 4.61
C GLY A 286 16.89 26.75 3.96
N GLN A 287 16.99 27.32 2.75
CA GLN A 287 15.86 27.92 2.06
C GLN A 287 15.10 26.90 1.21
N VAL A 288 13.78 27.01 1.21
CA VAL A 288 12.92 26.34 0.22
C VAL A 288 13.15 26.99 -1.14
N LEU A 289 13.66 26.20 -2.08
CA LEU A 289 14.00 26.62 -3.44
C LEU A 289 12.79 26.61 -4.38
N ALA A 290 11.88 25.66 -4.20
CA ALA A 290 10.66 25.49 -4.97
C ALA A 290 9.73 24.49 -4.28
N GLU A 291 8.44 24.59 -4.59
CA GLU A 291 7.46 23.53 -4.35
C GLU A 291 6.69 23.30 -5.65
N ILE A 292 6.77 22.08 -6.18
CA ILE A 292 6.21 21.70 -7.48
C ILE A 292 4.99 20.84 -7.24
N LEU A 293 3.85 21.20 -7.81
CA LEU A 293 2.64 20.37 -7.75
C LEU A 293 2.77 19.15 -8.65
N THR A 294 2.37 17.99 -8.15
CA THR A 294 2.39 16.71 -8.86
C THR A 294 1.01 16.07 -8.86
N GLY A 295 0.91 14.79 -9.26
CA GLY A 295 -0.31 14.01 -9.07
C GLY A 295 -0.64 13.78 -7.58
N LEU A 296 -1.84 13.26 -7.32
CA LEU A 296 -2.33 12.96 -5.98
C LEU A 296 -1.47 11.91 -5.29
N HIS A 297 -1.26 12.10 -3.98
CA HIS A 297 -0.44 11.24 -3.13
C HIS A 297 0.97 11.05 -3.70
N ALA A 298 1.73 12.15 -3.74
CA ALA A 298 3.15 12.11 -4.02
C ALA A 298 3.86 11.24 -2.95
N SER A 299 4.22 10.03 -3.34
CA SER A 299 4.78 8.99 -2.49
C SER A 299 6.29 8.89 -2.72
N ASP A 300 6.80 7.73 -3.12
CA ASP A 300 8.23 7.44 -3.22
C ASP A 300 8.96 8.36 -4.21
N LEU A 301 10.23 8.66 -3.90
CA LEU A 301 11.13 9.44 -4.74
C LEU A 301 12.35 8.60 -5.11
N GLU A 302 12.73 8.61 -6.39
CA GLU A 302 13.95 7.95 -6.84
C GLU A 302 14.76 8.87 -7.76
N ILE A 303 16.06 8.97 -7.52
CA ILE A 303 16.96 9.85 -8.27
C ILE A 303 17.58 9.07 -9.44
N SER A 304 17.61 9.65 -10.64
CA SER A 304 18.29 9.06 -11.79
C SER A 304 19.79 8.81 -11.51
N PRO A 305 20.43 7.79 -12.11
CA PRO A 305 21.84 7.48 -11.82
C PRO A 305 22.81 8.65 -12.06
N ASP A 306 22.50 9.53 -13.01
CA ASP A 306 23.26 10.75 -13.32
C ASP A 306 22.92 11.95 -12.42
N ARG A 307 21.97 11.77 -11.50
CA ARG A 307 21.52 12.73 -10.47
C ARG A 307 20.91 14.02 -11.01
N ARG A 308 20.50 14.04 -12.28
CA ARG A 308 19.86 15.22 -12.90
C ARG A 308 18.34 15.25 -12.72
N PHE A 309 17.73 14.09 -12.51
CA PHE A 309 16.29 13.94 -12.44
C PHE A 309 15.87 13.23 -11.16
N VAL A 310 14.68 13.55 -10.69
CA VAL A 310 13.98 12.81 -9.64
C VAL A 310 12.62 12.39 -10.18
N VAL A 311 12.27 11.12 -9.96
CA VAL A 311 10.99 10.55 -10.33
C VAL A 311 10.15 10.43 -9.07
N CYS A 312 8.92 10.93 -9.13
CA CYS A 312 7.96 10.86 -8.02
C CYS A 312 6.79 9.97 -8.39
N ALA A 313 6.47 8.98 -7.55
CA ALA A 313 5.27 8.17 -7.68
C ALA A 313 4.04 8.93 -7.19
N ASN A 314 2.97 9.00 -7.98
CA ASN A 314 1.71 9.59 -7.57
C ASN A 314 0.65 8.48 -7.37
N ALA A 315 0.60 7.92 -6.15
CA ALA A 315 -0.21 6.74 -5.85
C ALA A 315 -1.72 6.98 -6.04
N GLY A 316 -2.18 8.23 -5.92
CA GLY A 316 -3.56 8.63 -6.16
C GLY A 316 -3.84 9.06 -7.60
N SER A 317 -2.90 8.93 -8.54
CA SER A 317 -3.08 9.39 -9.92
C SER A 317 -2.64 8.40 -11.00
N ASP A 318 -2.22 7.18 -10.63
CA ASP A 318 -1.77 6.14 -11.56
C ASP A 318 -0.62 6.57 -12.50
N ASN A 319 0.19 7.54 -12.08
CA ASN A 319 1.29 8.05 -12.89
C ASN A 319 2.50 8.45 -12.05
N LEU A 320 3.58 8.79 -12.75
CA LEU A 320 4.83 9.30 -12.23
C LEU A 320 5.05 10.73 -12.72
N SER A 321 5.67 11.57 -11.91
CA SER A 321 6.18 12.88 -12.33
C SER A 321 7.70 12.84 -12.41
N VAL A 322 8.27 13.09 -13.59
CA VAL A 322 9.72 13.22 -13.79
C VAL A 322 10.10 14.68 -13.69
N ILE A 323 10.99 15.02 -12.76
CA ILE A 323 11.36 16.40 -12.43
C ILE A 323 12.86 16.62 -12.69
N ASP A 324 13.19 17.65 -13.47
CA ASP A 324 14.56 18.15 -13.61
C ASP A 324 14.96 18.87 -12.32
N ILE A 325 15.99 18.37 -11.64
CA ILE A 325 16.41 18.84 -10.31
C ILE A 325 16.97 20.27 -10.37
N ALA A 326 17.70 20.61 -11.43
CA ALA A 326 18.31 21.94 -11.57
C ALA A 326 17.25 22.99 -11.93
N LYS A 327 16.39 22.67 -12.89
CA LYS A 327 15.32 23.56 -13.37
C LYS A 327 14.14 23.63 -12.40
N ARG A 328 13.94 22.60 -11.57
CA ARG A 328 12.79 22.45 -10.66
C ARG A 328 11.47 22.52 -11.44
N THR A 329 11.37 21.70 -12.47
CA THR A 329 10.19 21.61 -13.34
C THR A 329 9.91 20.17 -13.70
N ILE A 330 8.62 19.79 -13.75
CA ILE A 330 8.20 18.52 -14.35
C ILE A 330 8.53 18.58 -15.85
N ILE A 331 9.24 17.57 -16.33
CA ILE A 331 9.60 17.42 -17.76
C ILE A 331 8.82 16.30 -18.43
N ASP A 332 8.33 15.31 -17.68
CA ASP A 332 7.55 14.20 -18.21
C ASP A 332 6.51 13.69 -17.18
N THR A 333 5.45 13.06 -17.68
CA THR A 333 4.44 12.35 -16.90
C THR A 333 4.24 10.96 -17.50
N ILE A 334 4.61 9.94 -16.73
CA ILE A 334 4.65 8.55 -17.19
C ILE A 334 3.51 7.78 -16.54
N TRP A 335 2.68 7.09 -17.32
CA TRP A 335 1.57 6.30 -16.78
C TRP A 335 2.05 4.96 -16.22
N ALA A 336 1.51 4.58 -15.06
CA ALA A 336 1.83 3.32 -14.38
C ALA A 336 1.12 2.10 -14.99
N LYS A 337 0.40 2.30 -16.09
CA LYS A 337 -0.46 1.32 -16.77
C LYS A 337 -0.34 1.46 -18.29
N PRO A 338 -0.59 0.38 -19.06
CA PRO A 338 -0.40 0.38 -20.50
C PRO A 338 -1.18 1.47 -21.24
N ASN A 339 -2.41 1.76 -20.79
CA ASN A 339 -3.25 2.81 -21.36
C ASN A 339 -3.79 3.76 -20.28
N PRO A 340 -3.58 5.09 -20.42
CA PRO A 340 -4.13 6.10 -19.50
C PRO A 340 -5.65 6.02 -19.30
N SER A 341 -6.36 5.51 -20.31
CA SER A 341 -7.83 5.40 -20.34
C SER A 341 -8.36 4.17 -19.58
N GLU A 342 -7.49 3.27 -19.13
CA GLU A 342 -7.88 2.17 -18.25
C GLU A 342 -8.45 2.70 -16.93
N LEU A 343 -9.21 1.85 -16.23
CA LEU A 343 -9.78 2.19 -14.94
C LEU A 343 -8.70 2.68 -13.97
N PHE A 344 -9.10 3.60 -13.11
CA PHE A 344 -8.26 4.07 -12.02
C PHE A 344 -8.00 2.94 -11.02
N GLY A 345 -6.78 2.88 -10.48
CA GLY A 345 -6.41 1.93 -9.44
C GLY A 345 -5.22 1.05 -9.80
N ALA A 346 -4.19 1.60 -10.46
CA ALA A 346 -2.86 0.98 -10.49
C ALA A 346 -2.14 1.19 -9.14
N THR A 347 -2.32 2.37 -8.54
CA THR A 347 -1.74 2.75 -7.24
C THR A 347 -0.21 2.59 -7.20
N PRO A 348 0.54 3.33 -8.03
CA PRO A 348 2.01 3.30 -8.02
C PRO A 348 2.57 3.92 -6.74
N ASN A 349 3.24 3.13 -5.90
CA ASN A 349 3.63 3.59 -4.56
C ASN A 349 5.12 3.47 -4.22
N ALA A 350 5.93 2.79 -5.04
CA ALA A 350 7.37 2.67 -4.88
C ALA A 350 8.08 2.47 -6.22
N ILE A 351 9.27 3.03 -6.39
CA ILE A 351 10.04 3.04 -7.65
C ILE A 351 11.48 2.59 -7.38
N THR A 352 12.10 1.90 -8.34
CA THR A 352 13.57 1.83 -8.43
C THR A 352 14.03 1.91 -9.88
N ILE A 353 15.21 2.48 -10.11
CA ILE A 353 15.79 2.71 -11.45
C ILE A 353 16.92 1.71 -11.70
N SER A 354 17.01 1.18 -12.93
CA SER A 354 18.15 0.35 -13.33
C SER A 354 19.47 1.14 -13.28
N PRO A 355 20.63 0.50 -13.02
CA PRO A 355 21.90 1.22 -12.89
C PRO A 355 22.35 1.98 -14.14
N ASP A 356 21.86 1.58 -15.32
CA ASP A 356 22.10 2.26 -16.59
C ASP A 356 21.16 3.46 -16.83
N GLY A 357 20.11 3.62 -16.02
CA GLY A 357 19.16 4.73 -16.10
C GLY A 357 18.02 4.53 -17.09
N ASN A 358 17.94 3.38 -17.78
CA ASN A 358 17.03 3.19 -18.91
C ASN A 358 15.74 2.43 -18.57
N LYS A 359 15.58 1.96 -17.33
CA LYS A 359 14.37 1.24 -16.88
C LYS A 359 13.90 1.72 -15.51
N LEU A 360 12.60 1.94 -15.42
CA LEU A 360 11.87 2.08 -14.17
C LEU A 360 11.19 0.76 -13.81
N TYR A 361 11.28 0.38 -12.53
CA TYR A 361 10.49 -0.67 -11.92
C TYR A 361 9.55 -0.06 -10.89
N LEU A 362 8.25 -0.27 -11.06
CA LEU A 362 7.22 0.43 -10.28
C LEU A 362 6.26 -0.55 -9.61
N ALA A 363 6.14 -0.48 -8.28
CA ALA A 363 5.16 -1.25 -7.54
C ALA A 363 3.75 -0.66 -7.71
N ASN A 364 2.90 -1.38 -8.44
CA ASN A 364 1.47 -1.09 -8.55
C ASN A 364 0.70 -1.89 -7.51
N GLY A 365 0.38 -1.26 -6.38
CA GLY A 365 -0.19 -1.92 -5.20
C GLY A 365 -1.47 -2.70 -5.51
N THR A 366 -2.48 -2.04 -6.07
CA THR A 366 -3.79 -2.65 -6.35
C THR A 366 -3.79 -3.58 -7.55
N HIS A 367 -2.78 -3.49 -8.43
CA HIS A 367 -2.59 -4.42 -9.56
C HIS A 367 -1.76 -5.67 -9.18
N ASN A 368 -1.21 -5.75 -7.96
CA ASN A 368 -0.38 -6.87 -7.49
C ASN A 368 0.78 -7.20 -8.46
N SER A 369 1.41 -6.16 -9.03
CA SER A 369 2.44 -6.32 -10.05
C SER A 369 3.48 -5.21 -9.99
N ILE A 370 4.65 -5.50 -10.57
CA ILE A 370 5.67 -4.50 -10.88
C ILE A 370 5.54 -4.13 -12.36
N ALA A 371 5.32 -2.85 -12.67
CA ALA A 371 5.42 -2.32 -14.02
C ALA A 371 6.89 -2.09 -14.40
N VAL A 372 7.24 -2.50 -15.62
CA VAL A 372 8.55 -2.28 -16.23
C VAL A 372 8.38 -1.26 -17.35
N ILE A 373 9.08 -0.14 -17.25
CA ILE A 373 8.97 0.97 -18.19
C ILE A 373 10.36 1.34 -18.67
N GLU A 374 10.58 1.30 -19.98
CA GLU A 374 11.78 1.85 -20.62
C GLU A 374 11.67 3.38 -20.65
N VAL A 375 12.75 4.08 -20.32
CA VAL A 375 12.77 5.54 -20.21
C VAL A 375 14.07 6.12 -20.77
N ASP A 376 13.97 7.26 -21.44
CA ASP A 376 15.09 8.16 -21.68
C ASP A 376 14.81 9.52 -21.02
N PHE A 377 15.55 9.82 -19.94
CA PHE A 377 15.36 11.07 -19.21
C PHE A 377 15.84 12.31 -19.98
N ASP A 378 16.71 12.15 -20.98
CA ASP A 378 17.18 13.23 -21.84
C ASP A 378 16.20 13.55 -22.98
N GLU A 379 15.29 12.63 -23.30
CA GLU A 379 14.25 12.78 -24.32
C GLU A 379 12.83 12.64 -23.69
N PRO A 380 12.33 13.67 -22.97
CA PRO A 380 11.02 13.59 -22.31
C PRO A 380 9.89 13.23 -23.27
N GLY A 381 9.04 12.28 -22.86
CA GLY A 381 7.99 11.70 -23.69
C GLY A 381 8.40 10.43 -24.44
N GLU A 382 9.71 10.12 -24.53
CA GLU A 382 10.21 8.86 -25.07
C GLU A 382 10.32 7.81 -23.95
N HIS A 383 9.17 7.25 -23.58
CA HIS A 383 9.06 6.14 -22.64
C HIS A 383 8.14 5.04 -23.19
N GLU A 384 8.48 3.77 -22.93
CA GLU A 384 7.70 2.61 -23.37
C GLU A 384 7.30 1.75 -22.16
N PHE A 385 6.00 1.54 -21.98
CA PHE A 385 5.51 0.53 -21.04
C PHE A 385 5.80 -0.86 -21.61
N GLU A 386 6.79 -1.58 -21.06
CA GLU A 386 7.22 -2.87 -21.60
C GLU A 386 6.40 -4.05 -21.08
N GLY A 387 5.86 -3.97 -19.86
CA GLY A 387 5.04 -5.04 -19.30
C GLY A 387 4.90 -5.04 -17.78
N LEU A 388 4.30 -6.11 -17.27
CA LEU A 388 4.00 -6.35 -15.86
C LEU A 388 4.62 -7.66 -15.36
N ILE A 389 5.12 -7.65 -14.13
CA ILE A 389 5.60 -8.81 -13.39
C ILE A 389 4.64 -9.05 -12.21
N PRO A 390 3.86 -10.14 -12.17
CA PRO A 390 2.96 -10.42 -11.05
C PRO A 390 3.77 -10.70 -9.77
N VAL A 391 3.37 -10.10 -8.65
CA VAL A 391 3.97 -10.29 -7.32
C VAL A 391 2.88 -10.53 -6.27
N GLY A 392 3.24 -10.55 -4.99
CA GLY A 392 2.29 -10.78 -3.91
C GLY A 392 1.24 -9.67 -3.76
N TRP A 393 0.37 -9.82 -2.76
CA TRP A 393 -0.77 -8.93 -2.60
C TRP A 393 -0.34 -7.55 -2.09
N PHE A 394 -0.62 -6.52 -2.88
CA PHE A 394 -0.30 -5.13 -2.57
C PHE A 394 1.21 -4.89 -2.38
N PRO A 395 2.02 -4.93 -3.46
CA PRO A 395 3.41 -4.50 -3.39
C PRO A 395 3.46 -3.04 -2.93
N GLY A 396 4.21 -2.80 -1.85
CA GLY A 396 4.24 -1.51 -1.16
C GLY A 396 5.62 -0.89 -1.01
N ALA A 397 6.67 -1.65 -1.30
CA ALA A 397 8.05 -1.19 -1.38
C ALA A 397 8.86 -2.17 -2.24
N LEU A 398 9.89 -1.69 -2.93
CA LEU A 398 10.83 -2.54 -3.67
C LEU A 398 12.25 -1.98 -3.65
N VAL A 399 13.23 -2.86 -3.83
CA VAL A 399 14.63 -2.51 -4.07
C VAL A 399 15.21 -3.39 -5.17
N LEU A 400 16.15 -2.83 -5.94
CA LEU A 400 16.91 -3.55 -6.95
C LEU A 400 18.19 -4.16 -6.37
N ASP A 401 18.33 -5.48 -6.46
CA ASP A 401 19.59 -6.20 -6.26
C ASP A 401 20.30 -6.32 -7.61
N SER A 402 21.14 -5.33 -7.90
CA SER A 402 21.86 -5.22 -9.17
C SER A 402 22.95 -6.29 -9.33
N GLN A 403 23.47 -6.84 -8.23
CA GLN A 403 24.46 -7.93 -8.28
C GLN A 403 23.84 -9.23 -8.79
N ARG A 404 22.58 -9.49 -8.43
CA ARG A 404 21.84 -10.70 -8.84
C ARG A 404 20.87 -10.46 -9.98
N ASN A 405 20.71 -9.21 -10.42
CA ASN A 405 19.76 -8.79 -11.44
C ASN A 405 18.32 -9.21 -11.09
N GLN A 406 17.88 -8.84 -9.89
CA GLN A 406 16.56 -9.21 -9.35
C GLN A 406 15.94 -8.06 -8.54
N LEU A 407 14.62 -8.07 -8.42
CA LEU A 407 13.84 -7.19 -7.58
C LEU A 407 13.46 -7.89 -6.28
N CYS A 408 13.57 -7.18 -5.17
CA CYS A 408 13.07 -7.62 -3.86
C CYS A 408 11.89 -6.73 -3.47
N VAL A 409 10.70 -7.30 -3.36
CA VAL A 409 9.44 -6.56 -3.21
C VAL A 409 8.75 -6.93 -1.90
N ALA A 410 8.35 -5.95 -1.10
CA ALA A 410 7.53 -6.14 0.09
C ALA A 410 6.04 -6.02 -0.24
N ASN A 411 5.30 -7.10 -0.02
CA ASN A 411 3.86 -7.18 -0.24
C ASN A 411 3.13 -7.02 1.10
N ILE A 412 2.41 -5.91 1.24
CA ILE A 412 1.82 -5.48 2.52
C ILE A 412 0.72 -6.45 2.99
N LYS A 413 0.04 -7.11 2.05
CA LYS A 413 -1.12 -7.98 2.31
C LYS A 413 -0.81 -9.45 1.98
N GLY A 414 -1.70 -10.32 2.42
CA GLY A 414 -1.61 -11.76 2.29
C GLY A 414 -2.74 -12.42 3.05
N LEU A 415 -2.94 -13.72 2.80
CA LEU A 415 -3.93 -14.53 3.48
C LEU A 415 -3.24 -15.52 4.42
N PRO A 416 -3.61 -15.57 5.71
CA PRO A 416 -3.03 -16.52 6.65
C PRO A 416 -3.30 -17.97 6.19
N MET A 417 -2.29 -18.83 6.30
CA MET A 417 -2.37 -20.24 5.90
C MET A 417 -3.29 -21.09 6.79
N SER A 418 -3.36 -20.74 8.08
CA SER A 418 -4.09 -21.52 9.09
C SER A 418 -4.89 -20.63 10.04
N PRO A 419 -6.07 -21.08 10.50
CA PRO A 419 -6.83 -20.38 11.54
C PRO A 419 -6.09 -20.46 12.89
N LYS A 420 -6.50 -19.62 13.85
CA LYS A 420 -6.03 -19.72 15.24
C LYS A 420 -7.16 -20.21 16.12
N ALA A 421 -6.80 -21.03 17.11
CA ALA A 421 -7.70 -21.45 18.17
C ALA A 421 -7.80 -20.37 19.26
N ARG A 422 -9.03 -20.02 19.65
CA ARG A 422 -9.33 -19.18 20.81
C ARG A 422 -10.56 -19.72 21.53
N ASP A 423 -10.44 -19.97 22.83
CA ASP A 423 -11.54 -20.41 23.70
C ASP A 423 -12.30 -21.65 23.15
N GLY A 424 -11.57 -22.57 22.51
CA GLY A 424 -12.13 -23.81 21.93
C GLY A 424 -12.74 -23.68 20.53
N THR A 425 -12.71 -22.49 19.91
CA THR A 425 -13.16 -22.26 18.53
C THR A 425 -11.97 -21.90 17.65
N GLU A 426 -11.87 -22.52 16.48
CA GLU A 426 -10.89 -22.16 15.45
C GLU A 426 -11.51 -21.21 14.43
N GLY A 427 -10.79 -20.16 14.06
CA GLY A 427 -11.24 -19.23 13.02
C GLY A 427 -10.18 -18.23 12.59
N PHE A 428 -10.46 -17.55 11.49
CA PHE A 428 -9.72 -16.37 11.04
C PHE A 428 -10.28 -15.10 11.70
N ASN A 429 -9.44 -14.09 11.88
CA ASN A 429 -9.88 -12.77 12.35
C ASN A 429 -9.05 -11.65 11.72
N SER A 430 -9.51 -10.42 11.89
CA SER A 430 -8.91 -9.19 11.34
C SER A 430 -7.51 -8.85 11.87
N HIS A 431 -7.02 -9.57 12.88
CA HIS A 431 -5.66 -9.43 13.40
C HIS A 431 -4.71 -10.54 12.92
N HIS A 432 -5.17 -11.45 12.04
CA HIS A 432 -4.32 -12.41 11.36
C HIS A 432 -3.64 -11.78 10.16
N TYR A 433 -2.81 -10.77 10.43
CA TYR A 433 -1.97 -10.17 9.40
C TYR A 433 -1.01 -11.22 8.83
N SER A 434 -0.88 -11.25 7.51
CA SER A 434 0.09 -12.05 6.79
C SER A 434 0.48 -11.25 5.56
N GLY A 435 1.77 -11.03 5.36
CA GLY A 435 2.34 -10.41 4.17
C GLY A 435 3.43 -11.29 3.61
N SER A 436 4.15 -10.83 2.60
CA SER A 436 5.26 -11.60 2.03
C SER A 436 6.33 -10.71 1.42
N LEU A 437 7.49 -11.31 1.13
CA LEU A 437 8.39 -10.76 0.11
C LEU A 437 8.31 -11.57 -1.18
N SER A 438 8.40 -10.90 -2.32
CA SER A 438 8.69 -11.52 -3.62
C SER A 438 10.13 -11.19 -4.02
N ILE A 439 10.94 -12.20 -4.29
CA ILE A 439 12.30 -12.06 -4.83
C ILE A 439 12.28 -12.56 -6.27
N VAL A 440 12.37 -11.63 -7.21
CA VAL A 440 12.00 -11.86 -8.61
C VAL A 440 13.17 -11.51 -9.53
N PRO A 441 13.74 -12.48 -10.27
CA PRO A 441 14.71 -12.16 -11.32
C PRO A 441 14.12 -11.21 -12.34
N ILE A 442 14.90 -10.23 -12.81
CA ILE A 442 14.45 -9.34 -13.88
C ILE A 442 14.26 -10.19 -15.16
N PRO A 443 13.04 -10.27 -15.71
CA PRO A 443 12.77 -11.10 -16.87
C PRO A 443 13.36 -10.49 -18.14
N ASP A 444 13.68 -11.34 -19.12
CA ASP A 444 13.89 -10.87 -20.49
C ASP A 444 12.57 -10.43 -21.14
N LYS A 445 12.65 -9.78 -22.30
CA LYS A 445 11.47 -9.26 -23.03
C LYS A 445 10.44 -10.34 -23.35
N SER A 446 10.87 -11.56 -23.66
CA SER A 446 9.94 -12.66 -23.98
C SER A 446 9.21 -13.16 -22.74
N ARG A 447 9.91 -13.32 -21.61
CA ARG A 447 9.27 -13.71 -20.35
C ARG A 447 8.34 -12.61 -19.85
N LEU A 448 8.74 -11.34 -19.96
CA LEU A 448 7.93 -10.19 -19.53
C LEU A 448 6.58 -10.13 -20.26
N GLN A 449 6.54 -10.40 -21.57
CA GLN A 449 5.28 -10.46 -22.32
C GLN A 449 4.34 -11.55 -21.78
N GLY A 450 4.87 -12.74 -21.46
CA GLY A 450 4.10 -13.82 -20.85
C GLY A 450 3.58 -13.45 -19.46
N LEU A 451 4.42 -12.84 -18.62
CA LEU A 451 4.05 -12.36 -17.29
C LEU A 451 2.99 -11.25 -17.35
N THR A 452 3.04 -10.39 -18.36
CA THR A 452 2.04 -9.33 -18.58
C THR A 452 0.65 -9.91 -18.82
N LEU A 453 0.55 -10.95 -19.64
CA LEU A 453 -0.72 -11.65 -19.87
C LEU A 453 -1.24 -12.36 -18.61
N ILE A 454 -0.34 -12.84 -17.74
CA ILE A 454 -0.70 -13.42 -16.45
C ILE A 454 -1.24 -12.34 -15.52
N ALA A 455 -0.54 -11.20 -15.39
CA ALA A 455 -0.96 -10.07 -14.57
C ALA A 455 -2.34 -9.53 -14.99
N ALA A 456 -2.57 -9.33 -16.29
CA ALA A 456 -3.86 -8.92 -16.85
C ALA A 456 -5.01 -9.86 -16.44
N ARG A 457 -4.79 -11.18 -16.53
CA ARG A 457 -5.78 -12.19 -16.12
C ARG A 457 -6.01 -12.21 -14.63
N ASN A 458 -4.95 -12.09 -13.83
CA ASN A 458 -5.03 -12.04 -12.38
C ASN A 458 -5.88 -10.87 -11.87
N MET A 459 -5.94 -9.78 -12.63
CA MET A 459 -6.78 -8.61 -12.35
C MET A 459 -8.17 -8.69 -12.98
N SER A 460 -8.55 -9.81 -13.59
CA SER A 460 -9.81 -9.97 -14.31
C SER A 460 -10.00 -8.98 -15.47
N GLU A 461 -8.91 -8.49 -16.08
CA GLU A 461 -8.96 -7.47 -17.14
C GLU A 461 -9.89 -7.85 -18.32
N PRO A 462 -9.91 -9.09 -18.83
CA PRO A 462 -10.85 -9.47 -19.90
C PRO A 462 -12.33 -9.34 -19.48
N ALA A 463 -12.66 -9.66 -18.23
CA ALA A 463 -14.02 -9.54 -17.71
C ALA A 463 -14.41 -8.07 -17.51
N ILE A 464 -13.48 -7.25 -17.03
CA ILE A 464 -13.65 -5.79 -16.93
C ILE A 464 -13.88 -5.20 -18.33
N ALA A 465 -13.07 -5.55 -19.32
CA ALA A 465 -13.22 -5.09 -20.70
C ALA A 465 -14.55 -5.50 -21.32
N GLN A 466 -15.10 -6.66 -20.95
CA GLN A 466 -16.43 -7.11 -21.36
C GLN A 466 -17.55 -6.31 -20.68
N ALA A 467 -17.42 -6.01 -19.38
CA ALA A 467 -18.40 -5.25 -18.61
C ALA A 467 -18.48 -3.77 -19.04
N LEU A 468 -17.36 -3.21 -19.52
CA LEU A 468 -17.27 -1.84 -20.02
C LEU A 468 -17.71 -1.67 -21.49
N GLN A 469 -18.12 -2.75 -22.16
CA GLN A 469 -18.69 -2.64 -23.50
C GLN A 469 -19.96 -1.76 -23.48
N PRO A 470 -20.22 -0.99 -24.55
CA PRO A 470 -21.41 -0.16 -24.62
C PRO A 470 -22.69 -0.98 -24.50
N PRO A 471 -23.78 -0.38 -23.97
CA PRO A 471 -25.07 -1.05 -23.86
C PRO A 471 -25.55 -1.47 -25.23
N ARG A 472 -26.14 -2.65 -25.33
CA ARG A 472 -26.73 -3.12 -26.60
C ARG A 472 -28.08 -2.45 -26.81
N GLU A 473 -28.42 -2.20 -28.07
CA GLU A 473 -29.75 -1.72 -28.42
C GLU A 473 -30.83 -2.78 -28.13
N ASN A 474 -32.03 -2.31 -27.80
CA ASN A 474 -33.25 -3.12 -27.67
C ASN A 474 -33.15 -4.31 -26.69
N GLN A 475 -32.35 -4.20 -25.63
CA GLN A 475 -32.29 -5.23 -24.60
C GLN A 475 -33.55 -5.23 -23.72
N LEU A 476 -33.98 -6.43 -23.33
CA LEU A 476 -35.05 -6.60 -22.35
C LEU A 476 -34.60 -6.12 -20.97
N SER A 477 -35.52 -5.50 -20.23
CA SER A 477 -35.26 -5.08 -18.85
C SER A 477 -35.08 -6.28 -17.92
N ARG A 478 -33.97 -6.31 -17.18
CA ARG A 478 -33.61 -7.36 -16.21
C ARG A 478 -33.27 -6.75 -14.84
N PRO A 479 -33.37 -7.46 -13.71
CA PRO A 479 -32.96 -6.89 -12.42
C PRO A 479 -31.52 -6.38 -12.42
N VAL A 480 -30.56 -7.21 -12.83
CA VAL A 480 -29.16 -6.83 -13.04
C VAL A 480 -28.86 -6.89 -14.53
N PRO A 481 -28.60 -5.75 -15.21
CA PRO A 481 -28.24 -5.74 -16.62
C PRO A 481 -26.86 -6.37 -16.87
N GLU A 482 -26.63 -6.91 -18.07
CA GLU A 482 -25.34 -7.52 -18.43
C GLU A 482 -24.27 -6.47 -18.79
N ARG A 483 -24.69 -5.28 -19.22
CA ARG A 483 -23.80 -4.14 -19.51
C ARG A 483 -24.31 -2.86 -18.88
N ILE A 484 -23.37 -1.98 -18.54
CA ILE A 484 -23.68 -0.66 -17.98
C ILE A 484 -24.54 0.13 -18.99
N GLY A 485 -25.65 0.70 -18.51
CA GLY A 485 -26.59 1.47 -19.32
C GLY A 485 -27.76 0.68 -19.93
N GLU A 486 -27.74 -0.65 -19.85
CA GLU A 486 -28.89 -1.48 -20.25
C GLU A 486 -30.05 -1.34 -19.24
N PRO A 487 -31.32 -1.52 -19.66
CA PRO A 487 -32.47 -1.26 -18.80
C PRO A 487 -32.55 -2.21 -17.61
N SER A 488 -32.74 -1.66 -16.40
CA SER A 488 -32.96 -2.44 -15.17
C SER A 488 -34.42 -2.45 -14.73
N GLN A 489 -34.86 -3.55 -14.10
CA GLN A 489 -36.15 -3.61 -13.39
C GLN A 489 -36.10 -2.95 -12.01
N ILE A 490 -34.89 -2.75 -11.47
CA ILE A 490 -34.65 -2.13 -10.16
C ILE A 490 -34.87 -0.61 -10.30
N LYS A 491 -35.80 -0.07 -9.51
CA LYS A 491 -36.12 1.36 -9.48
C LYS A 491 -35.47 2.09 -8.32
N HIS A 492 -35.21 1.36 -7.23
CA HIS A 492 -34.68 1.88 -5.99
C HIS A 492 -33.67 0.89 -5.43
N VAL A 493 -32.55 1.41 -4.96
CA VAL A 493 -31.54 0.65 -4.21
C VAL A 493 -31.51 1.23 -2.81
N VAL A 494 -31.64 0.35 -1.81
CA VAL A 494 -31.42 0.70 -0.40
C VAL A 494 -30.14 0.01 0.01
N TYR A 495 -29.09 0.80 0.23
CA TYR A 495 -27.79 0.29 0.68
C TYR A 495 -27.65 0.51 2.18
N ILE A 496 -27.38 -0.57 2.92
CA ILE A 496 -27.26 -0.56 4.38
C ILE A 496 -25.89 -1.13 4.72
N ILE A 497 -25.01 -0.28 5.25
CA ILE A 497 -23.71 -0.72 5.79
C ILE A 497 -23.94 -1.13 7.24
N LYS A 498 -23.53 -2.37 7.57
CA LYS A 498 -23.61 -2.89 8.93
C LYS A 498 -22.28 -3.51 9.34
N GLU A 499 -21.63 -2.86 10.28
CA GLU A 499 -20.41 -3.31 10.92
C GLU A 499 -20.75 -3.92 12.32
N ASN A 500 -19.93 -4.63 13.12
CA ASN A 500 -18.60 -5.24 13.01
C ASN A 500 -18.77 -6.77 13.05
N ARG A 501 -19.55 -7.33 12.12
CA ARG A 501 -19.98 -8.74 12.17
C ARG A 501 -19.75 -9.41 10.82
N THR A 502 -19.26 -10.64 10.87
CA THR A 502 -19.10 -11.48 9.67
C THR A 502 -20.44 -12.05 9.22
N TYR A 503 -20.50 -12.54 7.98
CA TYR A 503 -21.66 -13.25 7.44
C TYR A 503 -22.09 -14.39 8.38
N ASP A 504 -21.18 -15.29 8.74
CA ASP A 504 -21.49 -16.46 9.55
C ASP A 504 -22.02 -16.12 10.94
N GLN A 505 -21.54 -15.02 11.54
CA GLN A 505 -22.02 -14.58 12.85
C GLN A 505 -23.51 -14.22 12.86
N VAL A 506 -24.09 -13.84 11.71
CA VAL A 506 -25.50 -13.43 11.59
C VAL A 506 -26.32 -14.47 10.84
N PHE A 507 -25.84 -14.90 9.67
CA PHE A 507 -26.58 -15.76 8.74
C PHE A 507 -26.04 -17.19 8.65
N GLY A 508 -25.00 -17.56 9.42
CA GLY A 508 -24.36 -18.87 9.33
C GLY A 508 -25.29 -20.06 9.58
N ALA A 509 -26.43 -19.84 10.25
CA ALA A 509 -27.44 -20.86 10.53
C ALA A 509 -28.61 -20.91 9.52
N LEU A 510 -28.62 -20.08 8.47
CA LEU A 510 -29.59 -20.17 7.38
C LEU A 510 -29.18 -21.30 6.42
N GLU A 511 -30.04 -22.30 6.25
CA GLU A 511 -29.78 -23.46 5.39
C GLU A 511 -29.73 -23.09 3.90
N GLU A 512 -30.34 -21.97 3.52
CA GLU A 512 -30.37 -21.47 2.15
C GLU A 512 -29.04 -20.91 1.66
N GLY A 513 -28.08 -20.62 2.57
CA GLY A 513 -26.78 -20.06 2.24
C GLY A 513 -25.61 -20.96 2.62
N ASN A 514 -24.43 -20.65 2.09
CA ASN A 514 -23.17 -21.33 2.36
C ASN A 514 -22.54 -20.85 3.68
N GLY A 515 -23.26 -21.04 4.78
CA GLY A 515 -22.87 -20.58 6.11
C GLY A 515 -22.41 -21.69 7.06
N HIS A 516 -21.61 -21.31 8.05
CA HIS A 516 -21.20 -22.19 9.14
C HIS A 516 -22.04 -21.96 10.40
N SER A 517 -23.00 -22.86 10.66
CA SER A 517 -23.97 -22.71 11.76
C SER A 517 -23.32 -22.66 13.15
N GLN A 518 -22.18 -23.33 13.33
CA GLN A 518 -21.38 -23.29 14.56
C GLN A 518 -20.73 -21.93 14.86
N LEU A 519 -20.60 -21.07 13.84
CA LEU A 519 -20.09 -19.70 13.98
C LEU A 519 -21.21 -18.67 14.18
N CYS A 520 -22.49 -19.11 14.11
CA CYS A 520 -23.64 -18.24 14.28
C CYS A 520 -23.84 -17.85 15.75
N ILE A 521 -23.75 -16.55 16.01
CA ILE A 521 -23.91 -15.96 17.35
C ILE A 521 -25.21 -15.16 17.43
N PHE A 522 -25.61 -14.54 16.32
CA PHE A 522 -26.73 -13.61 16.23
C PHE A 522 -27.83 -14.14 15.31
N GLY A 523 -28.33 -15.35 15.59
CA GLY A 523 -29.38 -15.99 14.79
C GLY A 523 -30.72 -15.24 14.80
N LYS A 524 -31.72 -15.81 14.13
CA LYS A 524 -33.03 -15.18 13.86
C LYS A 524 -33.73 -14.57 15.07
N ASP A 525 -33.61 -15.19 16.24
CA ASP A 525 -34.23 -14.68 17.47
C ASP A 525 -33.58 -13.38 17.98
N ILE A 526 -32.32 -13.13 17.60
CA ILE A 526 -31.55 -11.93 17.96
C ILE A 526 -31.59 -10.90 16.82
N THR A 527 -31.59 -11.33 15.56
CA THR A 527 -31.57 -10.47 14.37
C THR A 527 -32.76 -10.70 13.43
N PRO A 528 -34.02 -10.60 13.92
CA PRO A 528 -35.19 -11.01 13.17
C PRO A 528 -35.41 -10.19 11.89
N ASN A 529 -35.05 -8.90 11.91
CA ASN A 529 -35.18 -8.03 10.74
C ASN A 529 -34.19 -8.40 9.62
N PHE A 530 -32.95 -8.75 9.97
CA PHE A 530 -31.94 -9.16 8.98
C PHE A 530 -32.33 -10.48 8.32
N HIS A 531 -32.79 -11.45 9.11
CA HIS A 531 -33.27 -12.73 8.59
C HIS A 531 -34.53 -12.58 7.74
N LYS A 532 -35.43 -11.65 8.10
CA LYS A 532 -36.60 -11.32 7.29
C LYS A 532 -36.20 -10.70 5.94
N LEU A 533 -35.25 -9.77 5.93
CA LEU A 533 -34.75 -9.16 4.69
C LEU A 533 -34.14 -10.22 3.77
N ALA A 534 -33.29 -11.11 4.30
CA ALA A 534 -32.72 -12.21 3.52
C ALA A 534 -33.80 -13.12 2.91
N ALA A 535 -34.83 -13.47 3.68
CA ALA A 535 -35.93 -14.31 3.21
C ALA A 535 -36.82 -13.62 2.16
N GLU A 536 -37.01 -12.29 2.26
CA GLU A 536 -37.90 -11.54 1.35
C GLU A 536 -37.21 -11.08 0.06
N PHE A 537 -35.94 -10.68 0.13
CA PHE A 537 -35.22 -10.03 -0.98
C PHE A 537 -34.09 -10.88 -1.58
N GLY A 538 -33.80 -12.03 -0.96
CA GLY A 538 -32.71 -12.92 -1.36
C GLY A 538 -31.56 -12.88 -0.37
N LEU A 539 -30.95 -14.04 -0.17
CA LEU A 539 -29.73 -14.21 0.60
C LEU A 539 -28.55 -14.24 -0.38
N LEU A 540 -27.61 -13.32 -0.20
CA LEU A 540 -26.33 -13.34 -0.91
C LEU A 540 -25.27 -13.80 0.09
N ASP A 541 -24.59 -14.89 -0.24
CA ASP A 541 -23.42 -15.39 0.48
C ASP A 541 -22.15 -15.15 -0.36
N ASN A 542 -21.00 -15.64 0.13
CA ASN A 542 -19.71 -15.52 -0.56
C ASN A 542 -19.39 -14.08 -1.04
N THR A 543 -19.84 -13.08 -0.28
CA THR A 543 -19.57 -11.67 -0.54
C THR A 543 -18.36 -11.25 0.28
N TYR A 544 -17.31 -10.84 -0.41
CA TYR A 544 -16.03 -10.49 0.21
C TYR A 544 -15.75 -9.00 0.06
N CYS A 545 -14.93 -8.47 0.96
CA CYS A 545 -14.49 -7.07 0.94
C CYS A 545 -12.99 -6.96 1.23
N ALA A 546 -12.37 -5.89 0.73
CA ALA A 546 -10.97 -5.59 1.03
C ALA A 546 -10.74 -5.15 2.49
N GLY A 547 -11.83 -4.72 3.14
CA GLY A 547 -11.82 -4.09 4.46
C GLY A 547 -11.48 -5.05 5.59
N ILE A 548 -10.50 -4.68 6.39
CA ILE A 548 -10.06 -5.44 7.56
C ILE A 548 -10.65 -4.83 8.84
N LEU A 549 -10.82 -3.50 8.86
CA LEU A 549 -11.35 -2.70 9.97
C LEU A 549 -12.36 -1.65 9.43
N SER A 550 -12.98 -0.88 10.32
CA SER A 550 -13.95 0.17 9.94
C SER A 550 -13.33 1.19 9.00
N ALA A 551 -12.12 1.64 9.33
CA ALA A 551 -11.44 2.70 8.61
C ALA A 551 -11.26 2.40 7.12
N ASP A 552 -10.81 1.20 6.73
CA ASP A 552 -10.67 0.81 5.33
C ASP A 552 -11.96 0.15 4.76
N GLY A 553 -12.78 -0.47 5.61
CA GLY A 553 -14.04 -1.10 5.22
C GLY A 553 -15.10 -0.09 4.76
N HIS A 554 -15.25 1.04 5.45
CA HIS A 554 -16.16 2.11 5.06
C HIS A 554 -15.69 2.79 3.76
N GLN A 555 -14.39 3.03 3.63
CA GLN A 555 -13.79 3.56 2.39
C GLN A 555 -14.04 2.61 1.22
N TRP A 556 -13.74 1.32 1.36
CA TRP A 556 -13.98 0.34 0.29
C TRP A 556 -15.47 0.24 -0.08
N SER A 557 -16.35 0.22 0.92
CA SER A 557 -17.80 0.08 0.72
C SER A 557 -18.43 1.28 0.00
N THR A 558 -17.82 2.46 0.14
CA THR A 558 -18.38 3.71 -0.40
C THR A 558 -17.59 4.29 -1.57
N THR A 559 -16.35 3.87 -1.78
CA THR A 559 -15.46 4.36 -2.87
C THR A 559 -14.89 3.26 -3.77
N ALA A 560 -15.19 1.98 -3.47
CA ALA A 560 -14.73 0.78 -4.18
C ALA A 560 -13.20 0.53 -4.15
N ILE A 561 -12.43 1.33 -3.41
CA ILE A 561 -10.97 1.20 -3.31
C ILE A 561 -10.50 1.48 -1.88
N SER A 562 -9.48 0.74 -1.45
CA SER A 562 -8.66 1.07 -0.28
C SER A 562 -7.37 1.70 -0.82
N THR A 563 -7.14 2.98 -0.53
CA THR A 563 -6.02 3.74 -1.09
C THR A 563 -4.68 3.30 -0.48
N ASP A 564 -3.56 3.65 -1.12
CA ASP A 564 -2.22 3.43 -0.54
C ASP A 564 -2.07 4.03 0.86
N TYR A 565 -2.62 5.23 1.05
CA TYR A 565 -2.70 5.89 2.35
C TYR A 565 -3.35 5.01 3.41
N MET A 566 -4.47 4.35 3.06
CA MET A 566 -5.18 3.45 3.95
C MET A 566 -4.39 2.17 4.25
N GLU A 567 -3.84 1.53 3.22
CA GLU A 567 -3.10 0.26 3.38
C GLU A 567 -1.82 0.40 4.21
N LYS A 568 -1.19 1.58 4.16
CA LYS A 568 -0.01 1.93 4.97
C LYS A 568 -0.37 2.48 6.36
N SER A 569 -1.61 2.91 6.60
CA SER A 569 -2.05 3.44 7.91
C SER A 569 -2.27 2.38 8.99
N PHE A 570 -2.07 1.09 8.68
CA PHE A 570 -2.32 0.00 9.63
C PHE A 570 -1.44 0.02 10.89
N ALA A 571 -0.39 0.84 10.95
CA ALA A 571 0.40 1.09 12.17
C ALA A 571 -0.36 1.98 13.20
N GLY A 572 -1.59 1.61 13.50
CA GLY A 572 -2.42 2.30 14.49
C GLY A 572 -3.11 3.58 14.00
N PHE A 573 -3.27 3.76 12.68
CA PHE A 573 -4.05 4.85 12.10
C PHE A 573 -3.61 6.22 12.64
N PRO A 574 -2.31 6.57 12.45
CA PRO A 574 -1.67 7.56 13.30
C PRO A 574 -2.16 8.99 13.05
N ARG A 575 -2.59 9.30 11.83
CA ARG A 575 -3.22 10.59 11.45
C ARG A 575 -4.73 10.63 11.68
N SER A 576 -5.45 9.56 11.41
CA SER A 576 -6.91 9.49 11.56
C SER A 576 -7.33 8.03 11.48
N TYR A 577 -8.50 7.71 12.03
CA TYR A 577 -9.18 6.44 11.80
C TYR A 577 -10.41 6.71 10.92
N PRO A 578 -10.26 6.79 9.58
CA PRO A 578 -11.23 7.48 8.73
C PRO A 578 -12.50 6.68 8.39
N ASP A 579 -13.28 6.35 9.41
CA ASP A 579 -14.61 5.74 9.29
C ASP A 579 -15.75 6.79 9.17
N GLY A 580 -15.43 8.07 9.30
CA GLY A 580 -16.36 9.18 9.13
C GLY A 580 -17.35 9.39 10.28
N MET A 581 -17.09 8.82 11.46
CA MET A 581 -18.02 8.85 12.59
C MET A 581 -17.85 10.07 13.50
N ASP A 582 -16.60 10.49 13.75
CA ASP A 582 -16.27 11.69 14.50
C ASP A 582 -15.49 12.71 13.64
N ILE A 583 -15.38 13.95 14.15
CA ILE A 583 -14.62 15.03 13.48
C ILE A 583 -13.14 14.69 13.26
N ASP A 584 -12.62 13.73 14.02
CA ASP A 584 -11.22 13.26 13.94
C ASP A 584 -11.00 12.16 12.93
N ASP A 585 -12.09 11.61 12.42
CA ASP A 585 -12.13 10.56 11.40
C ASP A 585 -12.32 11.16 10.00
N VAL A 586 -12.54 12.48 9.91
CA VAL A 586 -12.55 13.19 8.62
C VAL A 586 -11.11 13.37 8.15
N ASP A 587 -10.81 12.79 7.00
CA ASP A 587 -9.48 12.82 6.41
C ASP A 587 -9.56 12.79 4.89
N ALA A 588 -9.38 13.95 4.27
CA ALA A 588 -9.42 14.09 2.82
C ALA A 588 -8.27 13.38 2.09
N LEU A 589 -7.21 12.95 2.79
CA LEU A 589 -6.14 12.11 2.23
C LEU A 589 -6.53 10.63 2.16
N ALA A 590 -7.53 10.20 2.94
CA ALA A 590 -7.98 8.82 2.94
C ALA A 590 -8.85 8.48 1.71
N TYR A 591 -9.58 9.49 1.21
CA TYR A 591 -10.65 9.32 0.23
C TYR A 591 -10.11 9.01 -1.17
N SER A 592 -10.84 8.15 -1.88
CA SER A 592 -10.50 7.77 -3.24
C SER A 592 -10.57 8.94 -4.21
N PRO A 593 -9.58 9.09 -5.11
CA PRO A 593 -9.65 9.95 -6.29
C PRO A 593 -10.83 9.69 -7.22
N ALA A 594 -11.36 8.46 -7.22
CA ALA A 594 -12.55 8.11 -8.00
C ALA A 594 -13.85 8.70 -7.41
N GLY A 595 -13.80 9.24 -6.19
CA GLY A 595 -14.95 9.72 -5.45
C GLY A 595 -15.76 8.59 -4.79
N PHE A 596 -16.91 8.97 -4.26
CA PHE A 596 -17.82 8.08 -3.56
C PHE A 596 -18.98 7.64 -4.46
N ILE A 597 -19.70 6.61 -4.02
CA ILE A 597 -20.91 6.11 -4.68
C ILE A 597 -21.96 7.20 -4.92
N TRP A 598 -22.00 8.22 -4.06
CA TRP A 598 -22.89 9.38 -4.21
C TRP A 598 -22.44 10.38 -5.28
N ASP A 599 -21.13 10.57 -5.43
CA ASP A 599 -20.59 11.38 -6.52
C ASP A 599 -20.95 10.73 -7.85
N ASN A 600 -20.83 9.40 -7.92
CA ASN A 600 -21.22 8.63 -9.10
C ASN A 600 -22.74 8.67 -9.35
N ALA A 601 -23.57 8.57 -8.31
CA ALA A 601 -25.02 8.70 -8.45
C ALA A 601 -25.41 10.09 -8.99
N LYS A 602 -24.83 11.15 -8.44
CA LYS A 602 -25.06 12.54 -8.84
C LYS A 602 -24.62 12.77 -10.29
N SER A 603 -23.44 12.30 -10.69
CA SER A 603 -22.91 12.47 -12.06
C SER A 603 -23.77 11.78 -13.12
N HIS A 604 -24.50 10.72 -12.75
CA HIS A 604 -25.42 9.99 -13.63
C HIS A 604 -26.90 10.40 -13.46
N GLY A 605 -27.18 11.51 -12.77
CA GLY A 605 -28.55 12.00 -12.58
C GLY A 605 -29.45 11.10 -11.73
N VAL A 606 -28.86 10.21 -10.93
CA VAL A 606 -29.57 9.35 -9.98
C VAL A 606 -29.83 10.14 -8.70
N THR A 607 -31.10 10.24 -8.30
CA THR A 607 -31.46 10.86 -7.01
C THR A 607 -31.04 9.96 -5.86
N MET A 608 -30.47 10.55 -4.82
CA MET A 608 -30.07 9.80 -3.63
C MET A 608 -30.48 10.50 -2.34
N ARG A 609 -30.46 9.75 -1.24
CA ARG A 609 -30.54 10.28 0.11
C ARG A 609 -29.61 9.49 1.02
N ASN A 610 -28.69 10.17 1.67
CA ASN A 610 -27.81 9.61 2.68
C ASN A 610 -28.42 9.83 4.08
N TYR A 611 -28.41 8.79 4.91
CA TYR A 611 -29.01 8.77 6.24
C TYR A 611 -27.97 8.70 7.38
N GLY A 612 -26.68 8.89 7.10
CA GLY A 612 -25.65 8.99 8.14
C GLY A 612 -24.23 8.55 7.75
N GLU A 613 -24.03 7.95 6.58
CA GLU A 613 -22.71 7.46 6.14
C GLU A 613 -21.80 8.64 5.76
N PHE A 614 -20.63 8.80 6.39
CA PHE A 614 -19.76 9.99 6.22
C PHE A 614 -20.51 11.33 6.39
N MET A 615 -21.47 11.37 7.32
CA MET A 615 -22.20 12.60 7.68
C MET A 615 -22.10 12.84 9.18
N ILE A 616 -21.51 13.97 9.58
CA ILE A 616 -21.50 14.43 10.97
C ILE A 616 -22.69 15.39 11.17
N PRO A 617 -23.78 14.98 11.83
CA PRO A 617 -24.95 15.83 11.98
C PRO A 617 -24.72 16.92 13.03
N GLU A 618 -25.08 18.16 12.70
CA GLU A 618 -25.29 19.18 13.73
C GLU A 618 -26.65 18.95 14.41
N VAL A 619 -26.63 18.30 15.57
CA VAL A 619 -27.83 18.08 16.38
C VAL A 619 -28.01 19.25 17.35
N ARG A 620 -29.21 19.82 17.35
CA ARG A 620 -29.63 20.84 18.31
C ARG A 620 -31.07 20.62 18.72
N TRP A 621 -31.39 20.97 19.97
CA TRP A 621 -32.78 21.06 20.39
C TRP A 621 -33.54 22.00 19.45
N ARG A 622 -34.73 21.56 19.00
CA ARG A 622 -35.65 22.44 18.25
C ARG A 622 -36.03 23.68 19.08
N ASP A 623 -36.08 23.52 20.40
CA ASP A 623 -36.27 24.61 21.36
C ASP A 623 -34.90 25.20 21.75
N ALA A 624 -34.61 26.40 21.23
CA ALA A 624 -33.35 27.09 21.46
C ALA A 624 -33.09 27.50 22.93
N SER A 625 -34.09 27.39 23.82
CA SER A 625 -33.92 27.64 25.25
C SER A 625 -33.30 26.47 26.01
N ARG A 626 -33.28 25.28 25.42
CA ARG A 626 -32.64 24.09 26.00
C ARG A 626 -31.14 24.13 25.75
N ARG A 627 -30.37 23.90 26.80
CA ARG A 627 -28.90 23.76 26.72
C ARG A 627 -28.52 22.33 26.30
N GLY A 628 -27.53 22.22 25.44
CA GLY A 628 -27.00 20.95 24.92
C GLY A 628 -27.28 20.73 23.43
N THR A 629 -26.71 19.66 22.89
CA THR A 629 -27.01 19.11 21.55
C THR A 629 -28.11 18.08 21.62
#